data_AF-A0A6C1BUZ7-F1
#
_entry.id   AF-A0A6C1BUZ7-F1
#
_cell.length_a   1.000
_cell.length_b   1.000
_cell.length_c   1.000
_cell.angle_alpha   90.00
_cell.angle_beta   90.00
_cell.angle_gamma   90.00
#
_symmetry.space_group_name_H-M   'P 1'
#
loop_
_entity.id
_entity.type
_entity.pdbx_description
1 polymer ?
#
loop_
_entity_poly.entity_id
_entity_poly.type
_entity_poly.pdbx_seq_one_letter_code
_entity_poly.pdbx_strand_id
1 'polypeptide(L)'
;MCDFETLHYNLKDELLNIYKEAETPQPKIKITSLKSGKVCGLANLAKLILYFEREGYLVVLNKDEDYREWEIQIEPGILDLMFGYG
;
A
#
# COMPACT_ATOMS: atom_id res chain seq x y z
N MET A 1 -9.49 -4.17 19.46
CA MET A 1 -9.48 -2.82 18.85
C MET A 1 -8.34 -2.83 17.84
N CYS A 2 -8.58 -2.50 16.57
CA CYS A 2 -7.51 -2.47 15.58
C CYS A 2 -6.60 -1.28 15.86
N ASP A 3 -5.29 -1.50 15.84
CA ASP A 3 -4.30 -0.43 15.87
C ASP A 3 -4.02 0.04 14.44
N PHE A 4 -4.72 1.08 14.03
CA PHE A 4 -4.66 1.63 12.69
C PHE A 4 -3.35 2.39 12.43
N GLU A 5 -2.74 2.97 13.46
CA GLU A 5 -1.45 3.65 13.36
C GLU A 5 -0.36 2.63 13.05
N THR A 6 -0.35 1.50 13.77
CA THR A 6 0.57 0.39 13.49
C THR A 6 0.35 -0.19 12.09
N LEU A 7 -0.91 -0.35 11.64
CA LEU A 7 -1.19 -0.78 10.27
C LEU A 7 -0.63 0.21 9.24
N HIS A 8 -0.85 1.51 9.44
CA HIS A 8 -0.36 2.57 8.55
C HIS A 8 1.17 2.59 8.48
N TYR A 9 1.85 2.53 9.62
CA TYR A 9 3.30 2.48 9.70
C TYR A 9 3.88 1.26 8.97
N ASN A 10 3.33 0.06 9.25
CA ASN A 10 3.79 -1.18 8.62
C ASN A 10 3.54 -1.18 7.11
N LEU A 11 2.40 -0.67 6.65
CA LEU A 11 2.10 -0.58 5.24
C LEU A 11 3.08 0.35 4.52
N LYS A 12 3.34 1.53 5.10
CA LYS A 12 4.31 2.48 4.56
C LYS A 12 5.69 1.84 4.40
N ASP A 13 6.20 1.20 5.45
CA ASP A 13 7.52 0.57 5.42
C ASP A 13 7.56 -0.59 4.43
N GLU A 14 6.51 -1.39 4.36
CA GLU A 14 6.37 -2.50 3.41
C GLU A 14 6.40 -2.00 1.96
N LEU A 15 5.60 -0.99 1.61
CA LEU A 15 5.56 -0.42 0.26
C LEU A 15 6.88 0.24 -0.14
N LEU A 16 7.53 0.95 0.80
CA LEU A 16 8.86 1.55 0.57
C LEU A 16 9.92 0.49 0.28
N ASN A 17 9.92 -0.62 1.03
CA ASN A 17 10.87 -1.70 0.81
C ASN A 17 10.62 -2.40 -0.53
N ILE A 18 9.36 -2.71 -0.87
CA ILE A 18 9.01 -3.27 -2.18
C ILE A 18 9.49 -2.36 -3.31
N TYR A 19 9.27 -1.05 -3.20
CA TYR A 19 9.72 -0.10 -4.21
C TYR A 19 11.24 -0.04 -4.35
N LYS A 20 11.98 -0.03 -3.23
CA LYS A 20 13.46 0.02 -3.23
C LYS A 20 14.11 -1.24 -3.81
N GLU A 21 13.49 -2.40 -3.58
CA GLU A 21 14.00 -3.70 -4.04
C GLU A 21 13.52 -4.07 -5.45
N ALA A 22 12.56 -3.32 -6.00
CA ALA A 22 12.01 -3.61 -7.32
C ALA A 22 13.02 -3.40 -8.44
N GLU A 23 13.07 -4.35 -9.36
CA GLU A 23 13.84 -4.25 -10.60
C GLU A 23 13.18 -3.32 -11.65
N THR A 24 11.92 -2.92 -11.38
CA THR A 24 11.09 -2.12 -12.27
C THR A 24 10.71 -0.79 -11.61
N PRO A 25 10.57 0.30 -12.37
CA PRO A 25 10.31 1.63 -11.81
C PRO A 25 8.93 1.79 -11.15
N GLN A 26 7.97 0.93 -11.50
CA GLN A 26 6.60 0.94 -10.95
C GLN A 26 6.19 -0.51 -10.65
N PRO A 27 6.64 -1.06 -9.52
CA PRO A 27 6.33 -2.45 -9.17
C PRO A 27 4.84 -2.62 -8.91
N LYS A 28 4.34 -3.81 -9.27
CA LYS A 28 2.95 -4.21 -9.09
C LYS A 28 2.86 -5.36 -8.10
N ILE A 29 1.88 -5.32 -7.21
CA ILE A 29 1.66 -6.38 -6.22
C ILE A 29 0.18 -6.52 -5.88
N LYS A 30 -0.28 -7.74 -5.63
CA LYS A 30 -1.63 -7.99 -5.09
C LYS A 30 -1.71 -7.55 -3.64
N ILE A 31 -2.81 -6.91 -3.23
CA ILE A 31 -2.96 -6.47 -1.84
C ILE A 31 -2.96 -7.64 -0.84
N THR A 32 -3.38 -8.83 -1.28
CA THR A 32 -3.37 -10.07 -0.49
C THR A 32 -1.96 -10.58 -0.20
N SER A 33 -0.96 -10.13 -0.96
CA SER A 33 0.45 -10.44 -0.73
C SER A 33 1.10 -9.54 0.33
N LEU A 34 0.45 -8.43 0.72
CA LEU A 34 0.97 -7.52 1.73
C LEU A 34 0.80 -8.12 3.13
N LYS A 35 1.92 -8.24 3.85
CA LYS A 35 1.98 -8.75 5.22
C LYS A 35 1.21 -7.86 6.19
N SER A 36 1.11 -6.56 5.89
CA SER A 36 0.31 -5.59 6.65
C SER A 36 -1.16 -6.00 6.80
N GLY A 37 -1.70 -6.79 5.87
CA GLY A 37 -3.06 -7.33 5.96
C GLY A 37 -3.31 -8.21 7.19
N LYS A 38 -2.25 -8.73 7.84
CA LYS A 38 -2.35 -9.54 9.06
C LYS A 38 -2.59 -8.74 10.34
N VAL A 39 -2.30 -7.43 10.36
CA VAL A 39 -2.40 -6.58 11.56
C VAL A 39 -3.85 -6.29 11.93
N CYS A 40 -4.64 -5.84 10.96
CA CYS A 40 -6.02 -5.41 11.17
C CYS A 40 -7.01 -6.02 10.17
N GLY A 41 -6.58 -7.03 9.41
CA GLY A 41 -7.37 -7.66 8.36
C GLY A 41 -7.35 -6.89 7.05
N LEU A 42 -7.66 -7.61 5.97
CA LEU A 42 -7.56 -7.14 4.60
C LEU A 42 -8.49 -5.96 4.28
N ALA A 43 -9.67 -5.89 4.92
CA ALA A 43 -10.62 -4.79 4.71
C ALA A 43 -10.07 -3.44 5.23
N ASN A 44 -9.33 -3.42 6.34
CA ASN A 44 -8.72 -2.20 6.86
C ASN A 44 -7.47 -1.81 6.06
N LEU A 45 -6.71 -2.81 5.58
CA LEU A 45 -5.64 -2.59 4.61
C LEU A 45 -6.18 -1.95 3.32
N ALA A 46 -7.28 -2.48 2.76
CA ALA A 46 -7.89 -1.92 1.55
C ALA A 46 -8.29 -0.44 1.72
N LYS A 47 -8.81 -0.04 2.89
CA LYS A 47 -9.10 1.38 3.19
C LYS A 47 -7.84 2.24 3.16
N LEU A 48 -6.73 1.76 3.72
CA LEU A 48 -5.46 2.47 3.66
C LEU A 48 -4.88 2.53 2.25
N ILE A 49 -4.99 1.46 1.48
CA ILE A 49 -4.59 1.47 0.07
C ILE A 49 -5.31 2.57 -0.69
N LEU A 50 -6.63 2.72 -0.51
CA LEU A 50 -7.40 3.81 -1.12
C LEU A 50 -6.97 5.19 -0.62
N TYR A 51 -6.57 5.31 0.65
CA TYR A 51 -6.00 6.55 1.18
C TYR A 51 -4.67 6.89 0.48
N PHE A 52 -3.73 5.93 0.39
CA PHE A 52 -2.44 6.12 -0.27
C PHE A 52 -2.59 6.45 -1.76
N GLU A 53 -3.57 5.85 -2.42
CA GLU A 53 -3.89 6.17 -3.81
C GLU A 53 -4.39 7.61 -3.97
N ARG A 54 -5.24 8.08 -3.06
CA ARG A 54 -5.71 9.47 -3.06
C ARG A 54 -4.56 10.46 -2.90
N GLU A 55 -3.57 10.11 -2.08
CA GLU A 55 -2.34 10.90 -1.89
C GLU A 55 -1.32 10.73 -3.02
N GLY A 56 -1.60 9.87 -4.02
CA GLY A 56 -0.77 9.70 -5.22
C GLY A 56 0.44 8.75 -5.04
N TYR A 57 0.48 7.97 -3.97
CA TYR A 57 1.58 7.05 -3.69
C TYR A 57 1.48 5.70 -4.42
N LEU A 58 0.29 5.34 -4.87
CA LEU A 58 0.02 4.11 -5.60
C LEU A 58 -1.21 4.29 -6.49
N VAL A 59 -1.45 3.34 -7.38
CA VAL A 59 -2.69 3.24 -8.19
C VAL A 59 -3.27 1.84 -8.03
N VAL A 60 -4.59 1.74 -7.86
CA VAL A 60 -5.29 0.44 -7.85
C VAL A 60 -5.78 0.13 -9.27
N LEU A 61 -5.38 -1.01 -9.83
CA LEU A 61 -5.55 -1.31 -11.27
C LEU A 61 -6.91 -1.92 -11.65
N ASN A 62 -7.58 -2.61 -10.71
CA ASN A 62 -8.81 -3.38 -10.94
C ASN A 62 -9.82 -3.14 -9.81
N LYS A 63 -10.11 -1.86 -9.54
CA LYS A 63 -10.99 -1.40 -8.45
C LYS A 63 -12.42 -1.90 -8.51
N ASP A 64 -12.87 -2.23 -9.71
CA ASP A 64 -14.21 -2.71 -10.04
C ASP A 64 -14.44 -4.16 -9.55
N GLU A 65 -13.37 -4.88 -9.23
CA GLU A 65 -13.42 -6.21 -8.63
C GLU A 65 -13.49 -6.16 -7.09
N ASP A 66 -13.74 -7.31 -6.46
CA ASP A 66 -13.60 -7.46 -5.01
C ASP A 66 -12.17 -7.10 -4.58
N TYR A 67 -12.05 -6.38 -3.45
CA TYR A 67 -10.75 -5.91 -2.97
C TYR A 67 -9.71 -7.00 -2.78
N ARG A 68 -10.12 -8.26 -2.55
CA ARG A 68 -9.20 -9.41 -2.48
C ARG A 68 -8.41 -9.64 -3.77
N GLU A 69 -8.95 -9.21 -4.91
CA GLU A 69 -8.28 -9.34 -6.20
C GLU A 69 -7.50 -8.10 -6.61
N TRP A 70 -7.55 -7.01 -5.82
CA TRP A 70 -6.88 -5.78 -6.20
C TRP A 70 -5.37 -5.94 -6.35
N GLU A 71 -4.87 -5.39 -7.44
CA GLU A 71 -3.45 -5.12 -7.69
C GLU A 71 -3.18 -3.64 -7.51
N ILE A 72 -2.09 -3.34 -6.82
CA ILE A 72 -1.57 -1.98 -6.66
C ILE A 72 -0.30 -1.83 -7.47
N GLN A 73 -0.19 -0.71 -8.17
CA GLN A 73 1.05 -0.22 -8.76
C GLN A 73 1.62 0.84 -7.82
N ILE A 74 2.85 0.65 -7.34
CA ILE A 74 3.49 1.63 -6.45
C ILE A 74 4.10 2.74 -7.31
N GLU A 75 3.75 3.98 -7.01
CA GLU A 75 4.24 5.16 -7.73
C GLU A 75 5.51 5.73 -7.08
N PRO A 76 6.38 6.40 -7.85
CA PRO A 76 7.60 7.02 -7.32
C PRO A 76 7.36 8.01 -6.17
N GLY A 77 6.17 8.62 -6.11
CA GLY A 77 5.75 9.51 -5.01
C GLY A 77 5.78 8.85 -3.64
N ILE A 78 5.78 7.50 -3.56
CA ILE A 78 5.95 6.78 -2.29
C ILE A 78 7.23 7.20 -1.54
N LEU A 79 8.27 7.65 -2.25
CA LEU A 79 9.53 8.10 -1.66
C LEU A 79 9.38 9.36 -0.80
N ASP A 80 8.35 10.18 -1.03
CA ASP A 80 8.07 11.37 -0.23
C ASP A 80 7.75 10.99 1.23
N LEU A 81 7.22 9.78 1.45
CA LEU A 81 6.97 9.24 2.79
C LEU A 81 8.26 9.07 3.61
N MET A 82 9.44 8.98 2.98
CA MET A 82 10.72 8.92 3.71
C MET A 82 11.08 10.24 4.39
N PHE A 83 10.58 11.36 3.86
CA PHE A 83 11.01 12.70 4.28
C PHE A 83 10.05 13.39 5.26
N GLY A 84 8.97 12.73 5.65
CA GLY A 84 8.10 13.20 6.74
C GLY A 84 7.30 14.46 6.43
N TYR A 85 7.11 14.82 5.16
CA TYR A 85 6.17 15.87 4.79
C TYR A 85 4.75 15.29 4.78
N GLY A 86 4.13 15.27 5.97
CA GLY A 86 2.74 14.87 6.23
C GLY A 86 2.32 15.33 7.61
#